data_AF-A0A917V8M0-F1
#
_entry.id   AF-A0A917V8M0-F1
#
_cell.length_a   1.000
_cell.length_b   1.000
_cell.length_c   1.000
_cell.angle_alpha   90.00
_cell.angle_beta   90.00
_cell.angle_gamma   90.00
#
_symmetry.space_group_name_H-M   'P 1'
#
loop_
_entity.id
_entity.type
_entity.pdbx_description
1 polymer ?
#
loop_
_entity_poly.entity_id
_entity_poly.type
_entity_poly.pdbx_seq_one_letter_code
_entity_poly.pdbx_strand_id
1 'polypeptide(L)'
;MSEKPEDAAVTKPAESDGAGPKTAPGATLTKDAAPGETLLKVTGLQKHFPIRKGLLQRQVGAVRAVDGIDFEVKSGETLGVVGESGCGKSTMGRLITRLLEPTAGTVEFEGRDITHLGVSGMRPMRRDVQMIFQDPYSSLNPRHTIGTIIGAPFKLQGVTPEGGIKKEVQRLLEVVGLNPEHYNRYPHEFSGGQRQRIGIARALALNPKLVVADEPVSALDVSIQAQVVNLLDDLQQELGLTYVIIAHDLSVVRHVSDRIAVMYLGKIVELADRESLYKAPMHPYTKALMSAVPIPDPRRRAAKSERILLKGDVPSPISPPSGCRFHTRCWKATEICTTKEPPLLELKPGQQVACHHPENFADQAPQDTVLLTVAKEAAELVADEVLAESAETSAAVAAQVGDRSGEEPGDSGAAKDSGASKE
;
A
#
# COMPACT_ATOMS: atom_id res chain seq x y z
N MET A 1 -8.01 73.04 -4.40
CA MET A 1 -9.11 72.44 -3.63
C MET A 1 -9.94 71.62 -4.61
N SER A 2 -9.60 70.34 -4.75
CA SER A 2 -10.32 69.37 -5.56
C SER A 2 -10.34 68.09 -4.75
N GLU A 3 -11.49 67.78 -4.19
CA GLU A 3 -11.74 66.56 -3.42
C GLU A 3 -12.10 65.40 -4.36
N LYS A 4 -11.55 64.23 -4.04
CA LYS A 4 -11.83 62.93 -4.66
C LYS A 4 -13.27 62.49 -4.38
N PRO A 5 -13.75 61.51 -5.16
CA PRO A 5 -14.47 60.39 -4.55
C PRO A 5 -13.83 59.03 -4.87
N GLU A 6 -14.09 58.12 -3.94
CA GLU A 6 -13.49 56.81 -3.76
C GLU A 6 -14.09 55.73 -4.69
N ASP A 7 -13.23 54.78 -5.05
CA ASP A 7 -13.51 53.62 -5.88
C ASP A 7 -14.02 52.48 -4.99
N ALA A 8 -15.30 52.13 -5.09
CA ALA A 8 -15.92 51.00 -4.39
C ALA A 8 -16.26 49.89 -5.39
N ALA A 9 -15.29 49.02 -5.66
CA ALA A 9 -15.50 47.80 -6.43
C ALA A 9 -16.20 46.73 -5.57
N VAL A 10 -17.50 46.56 -5.80
CA VAL A 10 -18.32 45.48 -5.26
C VAL A 10 -17.95 44.16 -5.96
N THR A 11 -17.33 43.25 -5.22
CA THR A 11 -17.13 41.85 -5.61
C THR A 11 -18.45 41.09 -5.53
N LYS A 12 -19.00 40.70 -6.68
CA LYS A 12 -20.07 39.69 -6.76
C LYS A 12 -19.41 38.30 -6.81
N PRO A 13 -19.70 37.39 -5.87
CA PRO A 13 -19.26 36.00 -6.00
C PRO A 13 -20.08 35.31 -7.11
N ALA A 14 -19.38 34.55 -7.96
CA ALA A 14 -19.98 33.73 -8.99
C ALA A 14 -20.76 32.57 -8.35
N GLU A 15 -22.08 32.56 -8.53
CA GLU A 15 -22.91 31.38 -8.30
C GLU A 15 -22.51 30.30 -9.30
N SER A 16 -21.93 29.21 -8.79
CA SER A 16 -21.73 28.00 -9.57
C SER A 16 -23.07 27.27 -9.70
N ASP A 17 -23.62 27.24 -10.92
CA ASP A 17 -24.74 26.39 -11.29
C ASP A 17 -24.40 24.92 -11.00
N GLY A 18 -24.97 24.42 -9.90
CA GLY A 18 -24.94 23.03 -9.51
C GLY A 18 -25.89 22.21 -10.39
N ALA A 19 -25.39 21.80 -11.56
CA ALA A 19 -25.98 20.72 -12.33
C ALA A 19 -25.11 19.48 -12.16
N GLY A 20 -25.43 18.65 -11.16
CA GLY A 20 -24.89 17.29 -11.06
C GLY A 20 -25.25 16.48 -12.31
N PRO A 21 -24.46 15.43 -12.66
CA PRO A 21 -24.77 14.61 -13.82
C PRO A 21 -26.15 13.97 -13.64
N LYS A 22 -27.00 14.14 -14.65
CA LYS A 22 -28.33 13.54 -14.73
C LYS A 22 -28.17 12.02 -14.89
N THR A 23 -28.72 11.26 -13.96
CA THR A 23 -28.88 9.81 -13.96
C THR A 23 -29.42 9.29 -15.29
N ALA A 24 -28.63 8.46 -15.98
CA ALA A 24 -29.11 7.60 -17.05
C ALA A 24 -29.89 6.42 -16.45
N PRO A 25 -30.98 5.95 -17.09
CA PRO A 25 -31.79 4.86 -16.54
C PRO A 25 -31.01 3.54 -16.49
N GLY A 26 -31.13 2.86 -15.35
CA GLY A 26 -30.30 1.73 -14.92
C GLY A 26 -30.21 0.57 -15.91
N ALA A 27 -28.99 0.31 -16.36
CA ALA A 27 -28.57 -1.00 -16.84
C ALA A 27 -27.77 -1.64 -15.70
N THR A 28 -28.36 -2.62 -15.03
CA THR A 28 -27.65 -3.45 -14.05
C THR A 28 -26.60 -4.28 -14.82
N LEU A 29 -25.31 -4.01 -14.62
CA LEU A 29 -24.22 -4.54 -15.46
C LEU A 29 -23.57 -5.83 -14.93
N THR A 30 -24.07 -6.43 -13.85
CA THR A 30 -23.54 -7.68 -13.30
C THR A 30 -24.68 -8.68 -13.09
N LYS A 31 -24.82 -9.66 -14.00
CA LYS A 31 -25.97 -10.58 -14.01
C LYS A 31 -25.71 -11.97 -13.39
N ASP A 32 -24.49 -12.29 -12.96
CA ASP A 32 -24.10 -13.70 -12.83
C ASP A 32 -23.61 -14.18 -11.45
N ALA A 33 -23.26 -13.28 -10.50
CA ALA A 33 -22.84 -13.70 -9.15
C ALA A 33 -23.86 -13.23 -8.11
N ALA A 34 -24.35 -14.13 -7.25
CA ALA A 34 -25.24 -13.72 -6.17
C ALA A 34 -24.47 -12.81 -5.19
N PRO A 35 -25.07 -11.71 -4.69
CA PRO A 35 -24.41 -10.82 -3.74
C PRO A 35 -23.87 -11.60 -2.53
N GLY A 36 -22.60 -11.36 -2.18
CA GLY A 36 -21.97 -11.97 -1.01
C GLY A 36 -21.28 -13.33 -1.21
N GLU A 37 -21.36 -13.94 -2.40
CA GLU A 37 -20.55 -15.12 -2.73
C GLU A 37 -19.07 -14.75 -2.93
N THR A 38 -18.16 -15.68 -2.65
CA THR A 38 -16.71 -15.48 -2.87
C THR A 38 -16.42 -15.39 -4.36
N LEU A 39 -16.10 -14.20 -4.85
CA LEU A 39 -15.77 -13.95 -6.25
C LEU A 39 -14.29 -14.28 -6.54
N LEU A 40 -13.40 -13.89 -5.63
CA LEU A 40 -11.97 -14.14 -5.70
C LEU A 40 -11.52 -14.82 -4.41
N LYS A 41 -10.79 -15.93 -4.52
CA LYS A 41 -10.13 -16.60 -3.41
C LYS A 41 -8.65 -16.75 -3.70
N VAL A 42 -7.83 -16.36 -2.74
CA VAL A 42 -6.38 -16.40 -2.83
C VAL A 42 -5.86 -17.26 -1.68
N THR A 43 -5.03 -18.25 -1.98
CA THR A 43 -4.50 -19.18 -0.98
C THR A 43 -3.00 -19.38 -1.15
N GLY A 44 -2.23 -19.11 -0.09
CA GLY A 44 -0.79 -19.28 -0.04
C GLY A 44 -0.03 -18.56 -1.16
N LEU A 45 -0.56 -17.44 -1.69
CA LEU A 45 -0.06 -16.81 -2.90
C LEU A 45 1.35 -16.25 -2.70
N GLN A 46 2.27 -16.60 -3.58
CA GLN A 46 3.69 -16.19 -3.52
C GLN A 46 4.15 -15.61 -4.85
N LYS A 47 5.01 -14.60 -4.77
CA LYS A 47 5.81 -14.11 -5.88
C LYS A 47 7.19 -13.70 -5.41
N HIS A 48 8.17 -14.50 -5.79
CA HIS A 48 9.58 -14.24 -5.54
C HIS A 48 10.26 -13.90 -6.85
N PHE A 49 10.87 -12.71 -6.93
CA PHE A 49 11.62 -12.29 -8.11
C PHE A 49 13.09 -12.71 -7.97
N PRO A 50 13.63 -13.54 -8.87
CA PRO A 50 15.00 -14.01 -8.75
C PRO A 50 15.99 -12.86 -8.95
N ILE A 51 16.99 -12.77 -8.06
CA ILE A 51 18.13 -11.87 -8.22
C ILE A 51 19.25 -12.67 -8.88
N ARG A 52 19.68 -12.22 -10.06
CA ARG A 52 20.72 -12.87 -10.85
C ARG A 52 21.98 -12.02 -10.89
N LYS A 53 23.15 -12.64 -10.76
CA LYS A 53 24.46 -11.96 -10.76
C LYS A 53 25.49 -12.70 -11.63
N GLY A 54 26.42 -11.93 -12.19
CA GLY A 54 27.53 -12.42 -13.01
C GLY A 54 27.16 -12.66 -14.48
N LEU A 55 28.16 -12.91 -15.32
CA LEU A 55 27.97 -13.16 -16.76
C LEU A 55 27.09 -14.40 -17.03
N LEU A 56 27.11 -15.38 -16.13
CA LEU A 56 26.32 -16.62 -16.23
C LEU A 56 24.91 -16.51 -15.63
N GLN A 57 24.48 -15.31 -15.19
CA GLN A 57 23.12 -15.07 -14.67
C GLN A 57 22.67 -16.05 -13.58
N ARG A 58 23.58 -16.47 -12.69
CA ARG A 58 23.26 -17.39 -11.59
C ARG A 58 22.37 -16.70 -10.55
N GLN A 59 21.36 -17.42 -10.04
CA GLN A 59 20.47 -16.91 -9.01
C GLN A 59 21.21 -16.87 -7.66
N VAL A 60 21.27 -15.69 -7.05
CA VAL A 60 21.99 -15.44 -5.77
C VAL A 60 21.04 -15.06 -4.62
N GLY A 61 19.75 -14.90 -4.91
CA GLY A 61 18.72 -14.55 -3.95
C GLY A 61 17.37 -14.36 -4.62
N ALA A 62 16.37 -13.92 -3.87
CA ALA A 62 15.08 -13.54 -4.43
C ALA A 62 14.44 -12.40 -3.62
N VAL A 63 13.78 -11.46 -4.31
CA VAL A 63 12.93 -10.46 -3.68
C VAL A 63 11.59 -11.12 -3.37
N ARG A 64 11.26 -11.30 -2.08
CA ARG A 64 9.98 -11.90 -1.65
C ARG A 64 8.88 -10.85 -1.61
N ALA A 65 8.41 -10.44 -2.78
CA ALA A 65 7.45 -9.34 -2.93
C ALA A 65 6.05 -9.68 -2.39
N VAL A 66 5.61 -10.93 -2.59
CA VAL A 66 4.41 -11.50 -1.95
C VAL A 66 4.82 -12.89 -1.46
N ASP A 67 4.48 -13.25 -0.23
CA ASP A 67 5.05 -14.44 0.40
C ASP A 67 4.02 -15.25 1.19
N GLY A 68 3.06 -15.89 0.54
CA GLY A 68 2.10 -16.76 1.23
C GLY A 68 1.01 -15.95 1.90
N ILE A 69 0.25 -15.21 1.11
CA ILE A 69 -0.92 -14.46 1.57
C ILE A 69 -2.21 -15.22 1.24
N ASP A 70 -3.18 -15.07 2.14
CA ASP A 70 -4.49 -15.68 2.05
C ASP A 70 -5.56 -14.60 2.25
N PHE A 71 -6.51 -14.50 1.32
CA PHE A 71 -7.67 -13.62 1.46
C PHE A 71 -8.76 -14.00 0.45
N GLU A 72 -9.97 -13.50 0.70
CA GLU A 72 -11.12 -13.66 -0.18
C GLU A 72 -11.75 -12.29 -0.45
N VAL A 73 -12.39 -12.13 -1.61
CA VAL A 73 -13.19 -10.94 -1.97
C VAL A 73 -14.57 -11.41 -2.37
N LYS A 74 -15.60 -10.83 -1.75
CA LYS A 74 -17.00 -11.18 -2.04
C LYS A 74 -17.53 -10.35 -3.21
N SER A 75 -18.49 -10.90 -3.94
CA SER A 75 -19.19 -10.18 -5.01
C SER A 75 -19.88 -8.93 -4.46
N GLY A 76 -19.62 -7.78 -5.09
CA GLY A 76 -20.14 -6.46 -4.73
C GLY A 76 -19.35 -5.76 -3.60
N GLU A 77 -18.30 -6.37 -3.07
CA GLU A 77 -17.47 -5.81 -2.00
C GLU A 77 -16.31 -4.98 -2.55
N THR A 78 -15.90 -3.96 -1.80
CA THR A 78 -14.60 -3.31 -1.96
C THR A 78 -13.63 -3.78 -0.87
N LEU A 79 -12.60 -4.55 -1.27
CA LEU A 79 -11.46 -4.86 -0.42
C LEU A 79 -10.36 -3.80 -0.62
N GLY A 80 -10.12 -3.01 0.42
CA GLY A 80 -8.99 -2.09 0.50
C GLY A 80 -7.69 -2.82 0.85
N VAL A 81 -6.58 -2.47 0.21
CA VAL A 81 -5.25 -3.03 0.50
C VAL A 81 -4.27 -1.90 0.76
N VAL A 82 -3.72 -1.87 1.97
CA VAL A 82 -2.93 -0.75 2.49
C VAL A 82 -1.60 -1.21 3.06
N GLY A 83 -0.63 -0.30 3.13
CA GLY A 83 0.70 -0.57 3.67
C GLY A 83 1.75 0.40 3.12
N GLU A 84 2.94 0.38 3.70
CA GLU A 84 4.07 1.20 3.26
C GLU A 84 4.45 0.94 1.79
N SER A 85 5.12 1.90 1.15
CA SER A 85 5.59 1.72 -0.22
C SER A 85 6.53 0.50 -0.32
N GLY A 86 6.43 -0.25 -1.42
CA GLY A 86 7.26 -1.44 -1.63
C GLY A 86 6.87 -2.68 -0.82
N CYS A 87 5.78 -2.67 -0.03
CA CYS A 87 5.35 -3.84 0.74
C CYS A 87 4.68 -4.97 -0.08
N GLY A 88 4.54 -4.83 -1.40
CA GLY A 88 4.03 -5.90 -2.29
C GLY A 88 2.63 -5.71 -2.85
N LYS A 89 1.90 -4.65 -2.49
CA LYS A 89 0.49 -4.42 -2.90
C LYS A 89 0.27 -4.46 -4.42
N SER A 90 1.02 -3.67 -5.17
CA SER A 90 0.95 -3.66 -6.66
C SER A 90 1.36 -4.99 -7.27
N THR A 91 2.26 -5.74 -6.62
CA THR A 91 2.62 -7.10 -7.06
C THR A 91 1.45 -8.05 -6.84
N MET A 92 0.80 -8.00 -5.67
CA MET A 92 -0.42 -8.76 -5.39
C MET A 92 -1.51 -8.45 -6.41
N GLY A 93 -1.80 -7.18 -6.69
CA GLY A 93 -2.79 -6.78 -7.70
C GLY A 93 -2.52 -7.36 -9.09
N ARG A 94 -1.24 -7.38 -9.50
CA ARG A 94 -0.80 -7.98 -10.78
C ARG A 94 -0.86 -9.51 -10.79
N LEU A 95 -0.73 -10.17 -9.65
CA LEU A 95 -0.87 -11.63 -9.53
C LEU A 95 -2.33 -12.05 -9.67
N ILE A 96 -3.25 -11.40 -8.96
CA ILE A 96 -4.68 -11.75 -9.01
C ILE A 96 -5.30 -11.44 -10.38
N THR A 97 -4.77 -10.46 -11.11
CA THR A 97 -5.14 -10.15 -12.51
C THR A 97 -4.41 -11.02 -13.54
N ARG A 98 -3.52 -11.94 -13.10
CA ARG A 98 -2.66 -12.77 -13.96
C ARG A 98 -1.86 -11.95 -15.01
N LEU A 99 -1.48 -10.72 -14.66
CA LEU A 99 -0.43 -9.98 -15.37
C LEU A 99 0.97 -10.45 -14.98
N LEU A 100 1.10 -11.03 -13.78
CA LEU A 100 2.26 -11.77 -13.33
C LEU A 100 1.85 -13.20 -12.98
N GLU A 101 2.74 -14.14 -13.22
CA GLU A 101 2.55 -15.52 -12.77
C GLU A 101 3.02 -15.70 -11.33
N PRO A 102 2.22 -16.34 -10.46
CA PRO A 102 2.65 -16.73 -9.13
C PRO A 102 3.86 -17.68 -9.16
N THR A 103 4.72 -17.57 -8.15
CA THR A 103 5.76 -18.56 -7.87
C THR A 103 5.17 -19.80 -7.19
N ALA A 104 4.17 -19.61 -6.32
CA ALA A 104 3.43 -20.67 -5.64
C ALA A 104 2.07 -20.13 -5.15
N GLY A 105 1.24 -21.02 -4.62
CA GLY A 105 -0.12 -20.71 -4.17
C GLY A 105 -1.14 -20.75 -5.31
N THR A 106 -2.38 -20.41 -4.99
CA THR A 106 -3.50 -20.46 -5.93
C THR A 106 -4.29 -19.16 -5.95
N VAL A 107 -4.86 -18.87 -7.11
CA VAL A 107 -5.84 -17.82 -7.33
C VAL A 107 -7.05 -18.46 -7.98
N GLU A 108 -8.19 -18.39 -7.31
CA GLU A 108 -9.47 -18.89 -7.79
C GLU A 108 -10.40 -17.71 -8.07
N PHE A 109 -11.03 -17.70 -9.24
CA PHE A 109 -12.01 -16.70 -9.64
C PHE A 109 -13.30 -17.41 -10.04
N GLU A 110 -14.43 -17.06 -9.41
CA GLU A 110 -15.72 -17.75 -9.56
C GLU A 110 -15.61 -19.26 -9.34
N GLY A 111 -14.85 -19.66 -8.30
CA GLY A 111 -14.62 -21.07 -7.95
C GLY A 111 -13.71 -21.84 -8.93
N ARG A 112 -13.15 -21.17 -9.94
CA ARG A 112 -12.23 -21.78 -10.91
C ARG A 112 -10.80 -21.36 -10.63
N ASP A 113 -9.89 -22.33 -10.52
CA ASP A 113 -8.45 -22.05 -10.46
C ASP A 113 -7.98 -21.36 -11.77
N ILE A 114 -7.48 -20.15 -11.61
CA ILE A 114 -6.94 -19.32 -12.68
C ILE A 114 -5.42 -19.18 -12.61
N THR A 115 -4.72 -19.90 -11.74
CA THR A 115 -3.29 -19.70 -11.40
C THR A 115 -2.36 -19.93 -12.59
N HIS A 116 -2.63 -20.96 -13.39
CA HIS A 116 -1.78 -21.39 -14.51
C HIS A 116 -2.55 -21.58 -15.83
N LEU A 117 -3.70 -20.90 -15.97
CA LEU A 117 -4.43 -20.90 -17.24
C LEU A 117 -3.54 -20.43 -18.39
N GLY A 118 -3.58 -21.18 -19.50
CA GLY A 118 -3.00 -20.79 -20.77
C GLY A 118 -3.75 -19.62 -21.43
N VAL A 119 -3.20 -19.11 -22.53
CA VAL A 119 -3.69 -17.89 -23.21
C VAL A 119 -5.18 -17.97 -23.59
N SER A 120 -5.65 -19.12 -24.08
CA SER A 120 -7.05 -19.32 -24.45
C SER A 120 -7.99 -19.26 -23.25
N GLY A 121 -7.61 -19.89 -22.13
CA GLY A 121 -8.36 -19.88 -20.88
C GLY A 121 -8.36 -18.50 -20.20
N MET A 122 -7.32 -17.70 -20.41
CA MET A 122 -7.23 -16.33 -19.88
C MET A 122 -8.10 -15.32 -20.62
N ARG A 123 -8.46 -15.57 -21.89
CA ARG A 123 -9.16 -14.57 -22.71
C ARG A 123 -10.55 -14.18 -22.14
N PRO A 124 -11.40 -15.13 -21.70
CA PRO A 124 -12.67 -14.81 -21.01
C PRO A 124 -12.43 -14.07 -19.69
N MET A 125 -11.50 -14.56 -18.85
CA MET A 125 -11.17 -13.94 -17.57
C MET A 125 -10.72 -12.48 -17.73
N ARG A 126 -9.99 -12.15 -18.81
CA ARG A 126 -9.61 -10.77 -19.16
C ARG A 126 -10.78 -9.88 -19.61
N ARG A 127 -12.01 -10.36 -19.62
CA ARG A 127 -13.22 -9.54 -19.73
C ARG A 127 -13.79 -9.26 -18.34
N ASP A 128 -13.82 -10.29 -17.49
CA ASP A 128 -14.42 -10.24 -16.16
C ASP A 128 -13.52 -9.58 -15.11
N VAL A 129 -12.20 -9.59 -15.31
CA VAL A 129 -11.22 -8.99 -14.42
C VAL A 129 -10.44 -7.90 -15.15
N GLN A 130 -10.53 -6.66 -14.67
CA GLN A 130 -9.88 -5.50 -15.26
C GLN A 130 -8.99 -4.79 -14.24
N MET A 131 -8.02 -4.02 -14.73
CA MET A 131 -7.08 -3.29 -13.89
C MET A 131 -7.07 -1.80 -14.25
N ILE A 132 -7.16 -0.95 -13.22
CA ILE A 132 -6.84 0.47 -13.29
C ILE A 132 -5.41 0.63 -12.78
N PHE A 133 -4.53 1.18 -13.62
CA PHE A 133 -3.11 1.33 -13.30
C PHE A 133 -2.84 2.64 -12.56
N GLN A 134 -1.76 2.65 -11.77
CA GLN A 134 -1.30 3.77 -10.93
C GLN A 134 -1.08 5.07 -11.69
N ASP A 135 -0.45 5.03 -12.86
CA ASP A 135 -0.20 6.22 -13.66
C ASP A 135 -1.17 6.30 -14.86
N PRO A 136 -2.13 7.24 -14.84
CA PRO A 136 -3.04 7.43 -15.96
C PRO A 136 -2.32 7.84 -17.24
N TYR A 137 -1.17 8.50 -17.16
CA TYR A 137 -0.45 8.97 -18.35
C TYR A 137 0.22 7.83 -19.09
N SER A 138 1.09 7.05 -18.43
CA SER A 138 1.77 5.92 -19.07
C SER A 138 0.81 4.80 -19.49
N SER A 139 -0.36 4.70 -18.86
CA SER A 139 -1.36 3.70 -19.24
C SER A 139 -2.12 4.05 -20.52
N LEU A 140 -2.11 5.31 -20.99
CA LEU A 140 -2.83 5.78 -22.18
C LEU A 140 -1.85 6.03 -23.33
N ASN A 141 -2.06 5.38 -24.49
CA ASN A 141 -1.21 5.65 -25.65
C ASN A 141 -1.51 7.06 -26.19
N PRO A 142 -0.54 8.01 -26.13
CA PRO A 142 -0.79 9.42 -26.48
C PRO A 142 -1.06 9.64 -27.97
N ARG A 143 -0.77 8.63 -28.82
CA ARG A 143 -0.98 8.69 -30.27
C ARG A 143 -2.40 8.30 -30.69
N HIS A 144 -3.22 7.79 -29.77
CA HIS A 144 -4.57 7.33 -30.06
C HIS A 144 -5.59 8.28 -29.45
N THR A 145 -6.73 8.43 -30.13
CA THR A 145 -7.86 9.19 -29.58
C THR A 145 -8.48 8.46 -28.39
N ILE A 146 -9.18 9.21 -27.53
CA ILE A 146 -9.91 8.64 -26.39
C ILE A 146 -10.89 7.57 -26.85
N GLY A 147 -11.59 7.81 -27.96
CA GLY A 147 -12.50 6.83 -28.54
C GLY A 147 -11.81 5.54 -28.97
N THR A 148 -10.60 5.63 -29.49
CA THR A 148 -9.78 4.46 -29.83
C THR A 148 -9.32 3.71 -28.58
N ILE A 149 -8.92 4.43 -27.53
CA ILE A 149 -8.43 3.87 -26.27
C ILE A 149 -9.54 3.12 -25.54
N ILE A 150 -10.67 3.77 -25.29
CA ILE A 150 -11.82 3.16 -24.58
C ILE A 150 -12.47 2.09 -25.47
N GLY A 151 -12.40 2.25 -26.80
CA GLY A 151 -12.90 1.27 -27.76
C GLY A 151 -12.01 0.03 -27.94
N ALA A 152 -10.76 0.06 -27.51
CA ALA A 152 -9.79 -1.02 -27.73
C ALA A 152 -10.17 -2.36 -27.07
N PRO A 153 -10.68 -2.41 -25.82
CA PRO A 153 -11.11 -3.65 -25.18
C PRO A 153 -12.15 -4.42 -26.01
N PHE A 154 -13.15 -3.73 -26.57
CA PHE A 154 -14.17 -4.34 -27.44
C PHE A 154 -13.54 -5.04 -28.64
N LYS A 155 -12.63 -4.35 -29.35
CA LYS A 155 -11.96 -4.90 -30.54
C LYS A 155 -11.08 -6.10 -30.20
N LEU A 156 -10.28 -6.00 -29.14
CA LEU A 156 -9.37 -7.06 -28.70
C LEU A 156 -10.15 -8.31 -28.27
N GLN A 157 -11.29 -8.12 -27.62
CA GLN A 157 -12.13 -9.20 -27.16
C GLN A 157 -13.13 -9.68 -28.21
N GLY A 158 -13.31 -8.99 -29.33
CA GLY A 158 -14.31 -9.34 -30.33
C GLY A 158 -15.75 -9.17 -29.83
N VAL A 159 -15.97 -8.18 -28.98
CA VAL A 159 -17.30 -7.84 -28.42
C VAL A 159 -17.84 -6.64 -29.19
N THR A 160 -19.09 -6.72 -29.63
CA THR A 160 -19.78 -5.60 -30.27
C THR A 160 -20.92 -5.15 -29.36
N PRO A 161 -20.83 -3.98 -28.71
CA PRO A 161 -21.89 -3.48 -27.86
C PRO A 161 -23.12 -3.05 -28.69
N GLU A 162 -24.27 -3.03 -28.05
CA GLU A 162 -25.52 -2.60 -28.67
C GLU A 162 -25.43 -1.13 -29.12
N GLY A 163 -25.83 -0.84 -30.35
CA GLY A 163 -25.68 0.50 -30.94
C GLY A 163 -24.24 0.86 -31.37
N GLY A 164 -23.29 -0.08 -31.24
CA GLY A 164 -21.94 0.03 -31.77
C GLY A 164 -20.93 0.69 -30.82
N ILE A 165 -19.64 0.45 -31.10
CA ILE A 165 -18.53 0.85 -30.22
C ILE A 165 -18.53 2.35 -29.92
N LYS A 166 -18.82 3.21 -30.91
CA LYS A 166 -18.81 4.67 -30.73
C LYS A 166 -19.82 5.13 -29.69
N LYS A 167 -21.06 4.62 -29.77
CA LYS A 167 -22.14 4.99 -28.85
C LYS A 167 -21.82 4.53 -27.43
N GLU A 168 -21.29 3.32 -27.29
CA GLU A 168 -20.93 2.79 -25.98
C GLU A 168 -19.77 3.54 -25.34
N VAL A 169 -18.75 3.92 -26.12
CA VAL A 169 -17.68 4.79 -25.62
C VAL A 169 -18.23 6.14 -25.14
N GLN A 170 -19.16 6.74 -25.88
CA GLN A 170 -19.78 8.01 -25.49
C GLN A 170 -20.55 7.88 -24.17
N ARG A 171 -21.29 6.79 -23.99
CA ARG A 171 -21.95 6.45 -22.73
C ARG A 171 -20.94 6.28 -21.59
N LEU A 172 -19.83 5.56 -21.82
CA LEU A 172 -18.78 5.37 -20.81
C LEU A 172 -18.11 6.69 -20.42
N LEU A 173 -17.96 7.63 -21.35
CA LEU A 173 -17.49 8.99 -21.04
C LEU A 173 -18.45 9.72 -20.10
N GLU A 174 -19.76 9.66 -20.35
CA GLU A 174 -20.79 10.25 -19.47
C GLU A 174 -20.76 9.63 -18.07
N VAL A 175 -20.69 8.31 -18.00
CA VAL A 175 -20.62 7.54 -16.75
C VAL A 175 -19.47 8.00 -15.87
N VAL A 176 -18.31 8.31 -16.46
CA VAL A 176 -17.16 8.83 -15.70
C VAL A 176 -17.15 10.36 -15.56
N GLY A 177 -18.24 11.04 -15.91
CA GLY A 177 -18.41 12.48 -15.78
C GLY A 177 -17.66 13.32 -16.82
N LEU A 178 -17.48 12.80 -18.04
CA LEU A 178 -16.86 13.49 -19.16
C LEU A 178 -17.85 13.72 -20.31
N ASN A 179 -17.65 14.78 -21.08
CA ASN A 179 -18.49 15.08 -22.25
C ASN A 179 -18.27 14.02 -23.37
N PRO A 180 -19.33 13.37 -23.90
CA PRO A 180 -19.30 12.47 -25.06
C PRO A 180 -18.56 12.97 -26.29
N GLU A 181 -18.61 14.28 -26.55
CA GLU A 181 -18.03 14.90 -27.74
C GLU A 181 -16.50 14.81 -27.73
N HIS A 182 -15.91 14.56 -26.56
CA HIS A 182 -14.49 14.34 -26.38
C HIS A 182 -13.96 13.04 -27.03
N TYR A 183 -14.82 12.22 -27.65
CA TYR A 183 -14.47 10.99 -28.34
C TYR A 183 -13.24 11.11 -29.27
N ASN A 184 -13.11 12.21 -30.01
CA ASN A 184 -12.03 12.41 -30.98
C ASN A 184 -10.78 13.09 -30.40
N ARG A 185 -10.80 13.47 -29.13
CA ARG A 185 -9.66 14.14 -28.47
C ARG A 185 -8.56 13.14 -28.12
N TYR A 186 -7.37 13.65 -27.82
CA TYR A 186 -6.19 12.90 -27.42
C TYR A 186 -5.90 13.08 -25.93
N PRO A 187 -5.19 12.12 -25.28
CA PRO A 187 -4.90 12.18 -23.85
C PRO A 187 -4.25 13.49 -23.37
N HIS A 188 -3.37 14.08 -24.17
CA HIS A 188 -2.65 15.30 -23.79
C HIS A 188 -3.58 16.53 -23.61
N GLU A 189 -4.80 16.46 -24.13
CA GLU A 189 -5.79 17.55 -24.04
C GLU A 189 -6.64 17.51 -22.74
N PHE A 190 -6.38 16.54 -21.86
CA PHE A 190 -7.11 16.36 -20.60
C PHE A 190 -6.23 16.62 -19.38
N SER A 191 -6.85 17.03 -18.27
CA SER A 191 -6.19 17.11 -16.96
C SER A 191 -5.84 15.72 -16.41
N GLY A 192 -4.98 15.66 -15.39
CA GLY A 192 -4.63 14.38 -14.73
C GLY A 192 -5.84 13.59 -14.24
N GLY A 193 -6.78 14.26 -13.56
CA GLY A 193 -8.02 13.63 -13.09
C GLY A 193 -8.93 13.15 -14.21
N GLN A 194 -9.03 13.90 -15.32
CA GLN A 194 -9.79 13.47 -16.48
C GLN A 194 -9.15 12.25 -17.17
N ARG A 195 -7.81 12.19 -17.24
CA ARG A 195 -7.10 11.00 -17.74
C ARG A 195 -7.33 9.78 -16.85
N GLN A 196 -7.40 9.96 -15.53
CA GLN A 196 -7.76 8.89 -14.61
C GLN A 196 -9.18 8.38 -14.88
N ARG A 197 -10.16 9.28 -15.04
CA ARG A 197 -11.54 8.95 -15.42
C ARG A 197 -11.61 8.19 -16.74
N ILE A 198 -10.81 8.58 -17.74
CA ILE A 198 -10.67 7.83 -19.01
C ILE A 198 -10.11 6.42 -18.78
N GLY A 199 -9.11 6.28 -17.89
CA GLY A 199 -8.57 4.99 -17.47
C GLY A 199 -9.62 4.08 -16.83
N ILE A 200 -10.47 4.65 -15.97
CA ILE A 200 -11.62 3.98 -15.35
C ILE A 200 -12.62 3.56 -16.44
N ALA A 201 -13.04 4.47 -17.32
CA ALA A 201 -13.96 4.16 -18.42
C ALA A 201 -13.46 3.00 -19.30
N ARG A 202 -12.15 2.98 -19.60
CA ARG A 202 -11.52 1.87 -20.34
C ARG A 202 -11.63 0.55 -19.58
N ALA A 203 -11.38 0.55 -18.26
CA ALA A 203 -11.48 -0.65 -17.45
C ALA A 203 -12.93 -1.16 -17.35
N LEU A 204 -13.92 -0.27 -17.39
CA LEU A 204 -15.34 -0.63 -17.34
C LEU A 204 -15.91 -1.09 -18.68
N ALA A 205 -15.21 -0.89 -19.79
CA ALA A 205 -15.75 -1.08 -21.13
C ALA A 205 -16.35 -2.48 -21.38
N LEU A 206 -15.80 -3.51 -20.74
CA LEU A 206 -16.25 -4.90 -20.92
C LEU A 206 -17.21 -5.39 -19.84
N ASN A 207 -17.72 -4.49 -18.98
CA ASN A 207 -18.57 -4.81 -17.83
C ASN A 207 -17.93 -5.87 -16.90
N PRO A 208 -16.74 -5.57 -16.33
CA PRO A 208 -16.04 -6.52 -15.49
C PRO A 208 -16.82 -6.83 -14.21
N LYS A 209 -16.60 -8.03 -13.66
CA LYS A 209 -17.09 -8.41 -12.33
C LYS A 209 -16.14 -7.93 -11.23
N LEU A 210 -14.83 -7.93 -11.50
CA LEU A 210 -13.77 -7.50 -10.60
C LEU A 210 -12.89 -6.43 -11.25
N VAL A 211 -12.67 -5.33 -10.53
CA VAL A 211 -11.71 -4.31 -10.90
C VAL A 211 -10.63 -4.17 -9.83
N VAL A 212 -9.37 -4.34 -10.24
CA VAL A 212 -8.21 -4.08 -9.39
C VAL A 212 -7.72 -2.67 -9.66
N ALA A 213 -7.83 -1.79 -8.68
CA ALA A 213 -7.38 -0.41 -8.79
C ALA A 213 -6.05 -0.23 -8.04
N ASP A 214 -4.96 -0.10 -8.78
CA ASP A 214 -3.61 0.07 -8.22
C ASP A 214 -3.31 1.55 -8.04
N GLU A 215 -3.48 2.06 -6.82
CA GLU A 215 -3.29 3.48 -6.47
C GLU A 215 -4.02 4.46 -7.41
N PRO A 216 -5.36 4.36 -7.57
CA PRO A 216 -6.11 5.11 -8.57
C PRO A 216 -6.11 6.63 -8.38
N VAL A 217 -5.53 7.14 -7.29
CA VAL A 217 -5.56 8.56 -6.92
C VAL A 217 -4.20 9.14 -6.55
N SER A 218 -3.11 8.36 -6.57
CA SER A 218 -1.82 8.79 -6.00
C SER A 218 -1.15 9.96 -6.72
N ALA A 219 -1.42 10.14 -8.02
CA ALA A 219 -0.84 11.21 -8.84
C ALA A 219 -1.74 12.45 -8.97
N LEU A 220 -2.76 12.60 -8.10
CA LEU A 220 -3.79 13.63 -8.24
C LEU A 220 -3.83 14.57 -7.02
N ASP A 221 -4.23 15.82 -7.25
CA ASP A 221 -4.49 16.80 -6.18
C ASP A 221 -5.63 16.33 -5.27
N VAL A 222 -5.57 16.70 -3.97
CA VAL A 222 -6.51 16.22 -2.93
C VAL A 222 -7.98 16.38 -3.32
N SER A 223 -8.36 17.51 -3.93
CA SER A 223 -9.74 17.75 -4.38
C SER A 223 -10.16 16.82 -5.51
N ILE A 224 -9.25 16.49 -6.42
CA ILE A 224 -9.47 15.55 -7.53
C ILE A 224 -9.50 14.11 -7.02
N GLN A 225 -8.65 13.76 -6.03
CA GLN A 225 -8.70 12.45 -5.38
C GLN A 225 -10.10 12.16 -4.85
N ALA A 226 -10.68 13.10 -4.08
CA ALA A 226 -12.03 12.96 -3.53
C ALA A 226 -13.09 12.72 -4.63
N GLN A 227 -13.00 13.45 -5.75
CA GLN A 227 -13.93 13.27 -6.86
C GLN A 227 -13.81 11.90 -7.53
N VAL A 228 -12.59 11.35 -7.66
CA VAL A 228 -12.36 10.01 -8.24
C VAL A 228 -12.81 8.92 -7.27
N VAL A 229 -12.58 9.10 -5.97
CA VAL A 229 -13.05 8.19 -4.91
C VAL A 229 -14.57 8.09 -4.91
N ASN A 230 -15.27 9.24 -4.93
CA ASN A 230 -16.73 9.26 -5.02
C ASN A 230 -17.24 8.59 -6.31
N LEU A 231 -16.58 8.85 -7.44
CA LEU A 231 -16.93 8.17 -8.70
C LEU A 231 -16.82 6.65 -8.57
N LEU A 232 -15.78 6.12 -7.92
CA LEU A 232 -15.64 4.67 -7.75
C LEU A 232 -16.73 4.09 -6.83
N ASP A 233 -17.12 4.81 -5.78
CA ASP A 233 -18.23 4.43 -4.90
C ASP A 233 -19.58 4.43 -5.65
N ASP A 234 -19.88 5.49 -6.41
CA ASP A 234 -21.08 5.59 -7.25
C ASP A 234 -21.14 4.42 -8.25
N LEU A 235 -20.02 4.12 -8.91
CA LEU A 235 -19.92 3.00 -9.86
C LEU A 235 -20.10 1.64 -9.19
N GLN A 236 -19.60 1.45 -7.96
CA GLN A 236 -19.83 0.23 -7.19
C GLN A 236 -21.33 0.02 -6.98
N GLN A 237 -22.02 1.05 -6.50
CA GLN A 237 -23.43 1.01 -6.14
C GLN A 237 -24.33 0.84 -7.37
N GLU A 238 -24.06 1.56 -8.45
CA GLU A 238 -24.88 1.52 -9.66
C GLU A 238 -24.67 0.25 -10.50
N LEU A 239 -23.44 -0.27 -10.56
CA LEU A 239 -23.06 -1.35 -11.47
C LEU A 239 -22.85 -2.70 -10.76
N GLY A 240 -22.86 -2.72 -9.42
CA GLY A 240 -22.60 -3.92 -8.63
C GLY A 240 -21.16 -4.43 -8.78
N LEU A 241 -20.20 -3.52 -8.95
CA LEU A 241 -18.80 -3.88 -9.17
C LEU A 241 -18.16 -4.40 -7.88
N THR A 242 -17.23 -5.34 -8.04
CA THR A 242 -16.34 -5.76 -6.97
C THR A 242 -14.99 -5.09 -7.15
N TYR A 243 -14.42 -4.54 -6.08
CA TYR A 243 -13.14 -3.84 -6.13
C TYR A 243 -12.09 -4.48 -5.23
N VAL A 244 -10.85 -4.50 -5.74
CA VAL A 244 -9.64 -4.57 -4.90
C VAL A 244 -8.90 -3.25 -5.09
N ILE A 245 -8.96 -2.36 -4.10
CA ILE A 245 -8.34 -1.04 -4.16
C ILE A 245 -7.04 -1.05 -3.38
N ILE A 246 -5.93 -0.89 -4.08
CA ILE A 246 -4.61 -0.71 -3.48
C ILE A 246 -4.40 0.79 -3.26
N ALA A 247 -4.06 1.18 -2.04
CA ALA A 247 -3.71 2.56 -1.73
C ALA A 247 -2.60 2.63 -0.68
N HIS A 248 -1.94 3.78 -0.62
CA HIS A 248 -1.02 4.12 0.47
C HIS A 248 -1.66 5.09 1.47
N ASP A 249 -2.71 5.82 1.08
CA ASP A 249 -3.45 6.71 1.98
C ASP A 249 -4.66 5.99 2.59
N LEU A 250 -4.59 5.78 3.90
CA LEU A 250 -5.67 5.20 4.70
C LEU A 250 -6.92 6.08 4.73
N SER A 251 -6.82 7.39 4.52
CA SER A 251 -7.99 8.28 4.47
C SER A 251 -8.90 7.93 3.30
N VAL A 252 -8.31 7.60 2.14
CA VAL A 252 -9.03 7.16 0.94
C VAL A 252 -9.72 5.83 1.19
N VAL A 253 -8.97 4.84 1.71
CA VAL A 253 -9.48 3.48 1.90
C VAL A 253 -10.63 3.42 2.90
N ARG A 254 -10.60 4.26 3.93
CA ARG A 254 -11.68 4.36 4.94
C ARG A 254 -13.04 4.62 4.32
N HIS A 255 -13.10 5.41 3.24
CA HIS A 255 -14.34 5.89 2.67
C HIS A 255 -14.98 4.92 1.67
N VAL A 256 -14.17 4.10 0.99
CA VAL A 256 -14.66 3.26 -0.11
C VAL A 256 -14.59 1.76 0.15
N SER A 257 -13.93 1.32 1.23
CA SER A 257 -13.71 -0.11 1.46
C SER A 257 -14.64 -0.68 2.53
N ASP A 258 -15.20 -1.85 2.27
CA ASP A 258 -15.97 -2.63 3.24
C ASP A 258 -15.03 -3.31 4.24
N ARG A 259 -13.98 -3.95 3.70
CA ARG A 259 -12.88 -4.56 4.46
C ARG A 259 -11.52 -4.04 4.01
N ILE A 260 -10.54 -4.17 4.89
CA ILE A 260 -9.20 -3.64 4.68
C ILE A 260 -8.16 -4.68 5.07
N ALA A 261 -7.32 -5.06 4.11
CA ALA A 261 -6.13 -5.86 4.30
C ALA A 261 -4.90 -4.96 4.48
N VAL A 262 -4.21 -5.09 5.61
CA VAL A 262 -2.96 -4.39 5.89
C VAL A 262 -1.80 -5.30 5.51
N MET A 263 -0.99 -4.87 4.55
CA MET A 263 0.19 -5.59 4.07
C MET A 263 1.48 -4.98 4.63
N TYR A 264 2.36 -5.84 5.13
CA TYR A 264 3.71 -5.48 5.53
C TYR A 264 4.71 -6.49 4.98
N LEU A 265 5.71 -6.01 4.23
CA LEU A 265 6.74 -6.83 3.58
C LEU A 265 6.17 -8.13 3.00
N GLY A 266 5.27 -8.06 2.03
CA GLY A 266 4.77 -9.24 1.30
C GLY A 266 3.83 -10.17 2.07
N LYS A 267 3.44 -9.82 3.29
CA LYS A 267 2.49 -10.57 4.14
C LYS A 267 1.26 -9.71 4.46
N ILE A 268 0.11 -10.34 4.65
CA ILE A 268 -1.06 -9.69 5.28
C ILE A 268 -0.88 -9.84 6.79
N VAL A 269 -0.82 -8.71 7.50
CA VAL A 269 -0.64 -8.71 8.97
C VAL A 269 -1.93 -8.50 9.73
N GLU A 270 -2.93 -7.89 9.08
CA GLU A 270 -4.26 -7.70 9.65
C GLU A 270 -5.30 -7.58 8.52
N LEU A 271 -6.46 -8.20 8.69
CA LEU A 271 -7.61 -8.11 7.77
C LEU A 271 -8.88 -7.96 8.60
N ALA A 272 -9.62 -6.87 8.42
CA ALA A 272 -10.85 -6.62 9.16
C ALA A 272 -11.83 -5.76 8.37
N ASP A 273 -13.08 -5.64 8.85
CA ASP A 273 -13.98 -4.59 8.38
C ASP A 273 -13.43 -3.18 8.71
N ARG A 274 -13.82 -2.18 7.92
CA ARG A 274 -13.32 -0.81 8.07
C ARG A 274 -13.57 -0.23 9.46
N GLU A 275 -14.61 -0.63 10.17
CA GLU A 275 -14.92 -0.03 11.47
C GLU A 275 -14.05 -0.60 12.57
N SER A 276 -13.93 -1.93 12.61
CA SER A 276 -13.08 -2.64 13.56
C SER A 276 -11.62 -2.22 13.41
N LEU A 277 -11.11 -2.11 12.18
CA LEU A 277 -9.71 -1.75 11.92
C LEU A 277 -9.37 -0.32 12.42
N TYR A 278 -10.27 0.65 12.24
CA TYR A 278 -10.01 2.05 12.67
C TYR A 278 -10.30 2.29 14.15
N LYS A 279 -11.28 1.59 14.71
CA LYS A 279 -11.63 1.73 16.14
C LYS A 279 -10.64 0.98 17.03
N ALA A 280 -10.21 -0.19 16.60
CA ALA A 280 -9.51 -1.15 17.44
C ALA A 280 -8.49 -1.98 16.62
N PRO A 281 -7.48 -1.34 15.99
CA PRO A 281 -6.43 -2.07 15.28
C PRO A 281 -5.66 -2.98 16.25
N MET A 282 -5.42 -4.23 15.85
CA MET A 282 -4.82 -5.23 16.73
C MET A 282 -3.32 -5.41 16.50
N HIS A 283 -2.86 -5.35 15.26
CA HIS A 283 -1.45 -5.52 14.96
C HIS A 283 -0.69 -4.22 15.28
N PRO A 284 0.46 -4.25 15.98
CA PRO A 284 1.25 -3.04 16.28
C PRO A 284 1.57 -2.18 15.06
N TYR A 285 1.92 -2.79 13.92
CA TYR A 285 2.07 -2.07 12.64
C TYR A 285 0.80 -1.31 12.22
N THR A 286 -0.36 -1.96 12.24
CA THR A 286 -1.64 -1.32 11.91
C THR A 286 -1.94 -0.17 12.87
N LYS A 287 -1.72 -0.37 14.17
CA LYS A 287 -1.90 0.69 15.18
C LYS A 287 -1.02 1.91 14.88
N ALA A 288 0.23 1.68 14.50
CA ALA A 288 1.14 2.76 14.10
C ALA A 288 0.65 3.48 12.84
N LEU A 289 0.26 2.74 11.80
CA LEU A 289 -0.31 3.31 10.58
C LEU A 289 -1.56 4.15 10.86
N MET A 290 -2.49 3.64 11.66
CA MET A 290 -3.74 4.34 12.00
C MET A 290 -3.49 5.60 12.84
N SER A 291 -2.46 5.61 13.69
CA SER A 291 -2.08 6.79 14.47
C SER A 291 -1.64 7.99 13.61
N ALA A 292 -1.23 7.74 12.36
CA ALA A 292 -0.81 8.77 11.41
C ALA A 292 -1.99 9.39 10.64
N VAL A 293 -3.17 8.76 10.65
CA VAL A 293 -4.34 9.22 9.88
C VAL A 293 -4.91 10.50 10.48
N PRO A 294 -5.06 11.60 9.70
CA PRO A 294 -5.65 12.83 10.20
C PRO A 294 -7.09 12.62 10.67
N ILE A 295 -7.44 13.19 11.83
CA ILE A 295 -8.84 13.22 12.29
C ILE A 295 -9.56 14.38 11.59
N PRO A 296 -10.62 14.14 10.79
CA PRO A 296 -11.28 15.20 10.02
C PRO A 296 -11.95 16.27 10.89
N ASP A 297 -12.38 15.93 12.11
CA ASP A 297 -13.07 16.83 13.04
C ASP A 297 -12.13 17.94 13.57
N PRO A 298 -12.36 19.23 13.22
CA PRO A 298 -11.55 20.35 13.69
C PRO A 298 -11.50 20.48 15.20
N ARG A 299 -12.55 20.06 15.92
CA ARG A 299 -12.66 20.13 17.38
C ARG A 299 -11.81 19.06 18.06
N ARG A 300 -11.46 17.99 17.34
CA ARG A 300 -10.59 16.90 17.81
C ARG A 300 -9.15 17.03 17.33
N ARG A 301 -8.80 18.08 16.56
CA ARG A 301 -7.38 18.36 16.20
C ARG A 301 -6.49 18.57 17.42
N ALA A 302 -7.04 19.06 18.53
CA ALA A 302 -6.32 19.28 19.80
C ALA A 302 -6.18 18.00 20.63
N ALA A 303 -6.97 16.96 20.37
CA ALA A 303 -6.72 15.63 20.90
C ALA A 303 -5.54 15.06 20.09
N LYS A 304 -4.32 15.39 20.53
CA LYS A 304 -3.08 14.79 20.02
C LYS A 304 -3.22 13.27 20.19
N SER A 305 -3.72 12.56 19.18
CA SER A 305 -3.41 11.15 19.05
C SER A 305 -1.89 11.08 19.03
N GLU A 306 -1.29 10.47 20.03
CA GLU A 306 0.16 10.26 20.08
C GLU A 306 0.55 9.51 18.81
N ARG A 307 1.11 10.23 17.84
CA ARG A 307 1.57 9.63 16.59
C ARG A 307 2.69 8.68 16.93
N ILE A 308 2.49 7.41 16.63
CA ILE A 308 3.51 6.39 16.86
C ILE A 308 4.51 6.51 15.72
N LEU A 309 5.67 7.08 16.02
CA LEU A 309 6.79 7.12 15.08
C LEU A 309 7.52 5.79 15.13
N LEU A 310 7.39 5.00 14.05
CA LEU A 310 8.16 3.78 13.89
C LEU A 310 9.64 4.12 13.75
N LYS A 311 10.48 3.54 14.60
CA LYS A 311 11.94 3.70 14.54
C LYS A 311 12.54 2.78 13.48
N GLY A 312 13.58 3.24 12.79
CA GLY A 312 14.32 2.48 11.78
C GLY A 312 13.64 2.38 10.41
N ASP A 313 14.44 2.03 9.40
CA ASP A 313 13.99 1.87 8.02
C ASP A 313 13.22 0.57 7.80
N VAL A 314 12.44 0.53 6.72
CA VAL A 314 11.79 -0.70 6.27
C VAL A 314 12.85 -1.72 5.86
N PRO A 315 12.87 -2.94 6.44
CA PRO A 315 13.83 -3.96 6.05
C PRO A 315 13.76 -4.33 4.57
N SER A 316 14.87 -4.77 4.01
CA SER A 316 14.95 -5.16 2.61
C SER A 316 14.11 -6.42 2.33
N PRO A 317 13.24 -6.42 1.30
CA PRO A 317 12.49 -7.63 0.89
C PRO A 317 13.38 -8.75 0.30
N ILE A 318 14.67 -8.48 0.07
CA ILE A 318 15.67 -9.48 -0.37
C ILE A 318 16.02 -10.43 0.76
N SER A 319 16.12 -9.90 1.98
CA SER A 319 16.45 -10.63 3.20
C SER A 319 15.48 -10.19 4.30
N PRO A 320 14.21 -10.60 4.22
CA PRO A 320 13.22 -10.20 5.21
C PRO A 320 13.60 -10.75 6.60
N PRO A 321 13.22 -10.06 7.70
CA PRO A 321 13.45 -10.57 9.04
C PRO A 321 12.83 -11.94 9.26
N SER A 322 13.45 -12.76 10.12
CA SER A 322 12.93 -14.07 10.51
C SER A 322 11.68 -13.92 11.41
N GLY A 323 10.91 -15.00 11.56
CA GLY A 323 9.70 -14.97 12.37
C GLY A 323 8.68 -13.92 11.90
N CYS A 324 8.25 -13.03 12.80
CA CYS A 324 7.38 -11.91 12.49
C CYS A 324 8.16 -10.82 11.75
N ARG A 325 7.85 -10.56 10.47
CA ARG A 325 8.58 -9.58 9.66
C ARG A 325 8.65 -8.17 10.27
N PHE A 326 7.73 -7.81 11.15
CA PHE A 326 7.68 -6.50 11.82
C PHE A 326 8.46 -6.44 13.15
N HIS A 327 9.05 -7.55 13.64
CA HIS A 327 9.67 -7.61 14.96
C HIS A 327 10.81 -6.58 15.16
N THR A 328 11.49 -6.17 14.09
CA THR A 328 12.59 -5.19 14.13
C THR A 328 12.14 -3.76 14.41
N ARG A 329 10.85 -3.45 14.21
CA ARG A 329 10.24 -2.12 14.40
C ARG A 329 9.08 -2.14 15.42
N CYS A 330 8.76 -3.31 15.97
CA CYS A 330 7.67 -3.52 16.90
C CYS A 330 8.09 -3.26 18.35
N TRP A 331 7.36 -2.43 19.09
CA TRP A 331 7.60 -2.18 20.52
C TRP A 331 7.15 -3.32 21.43
N LYS A 332 6.32 -4.25 20.93
CA LYS A 332 5.88 -5.47 21.62
C LYS A 332 6.69 -6.71 21.22
N ALA A 333 7.80 -6.56 20.50
CA ALA A 333 8.54 -7.71 20.00
C ALA A 333 9.16 -8.51 21.17
N THR A 334 9.13 -9.84 21.07
CA THR A 334 9.61 -10.83 22.06
C THR A 334 10.45 -11.88 21.34
N GLU A 335 11.00 -12.88 22.04
CA GLU A 335 11.89 -13.88 21.43
C GLU A 335 11.19 -14.69 20.32
N ILE A 336 9.95 -15.12 20.56
CA ILE A 336 9.11 -15.85 19.60
C ILE A 336 8.86 -15.03 18.33
N CYS A 337 8.82 -13.69 18.44
CA CYS A 337 8.66 -12.82 17.28
C CYS A 337 9.87 -12.88 16.34
N THR A 338 11.05 -13.27 16.81
CA THR A 338 12.26 -13.39 15.98
C THR A 338 12.39 -14.77 15.33
N THR A 339 11.83 -15.81 15.94
CA THR A 339 12.04 -17.20 15.54
C THR A 339 10.86 -17.81 14.81
N LYS A 340 9.62 -17.40 15.15
CA LYS A 340 8.39 -18.02 14.63
C LYS A 340 7.52 -17.00 13.91
N GLU A 341 7.11 -17.34 12.70
CA GLU A 341 6.16 -16.52 11.96
C GLU A 341 4.75 -16.66 12.57
N PRO A 342 4.06 -15.55 12.91
CA PRO A 342 2.70 -15.62 13.43
C PRO A 342 1.72 -16.00 12.29
N PRO A 343 0.85 -17.01 12.48
CA PRO A 343 -0.20 -17.31 11.52
C PRO A 343 -1.27 -16.20 11.51
N LEU A 344 -1.90 -15.97 10.36
CA LEU A 344 -3.05 -15.06 10.25
C LEU A 344 -4.29 -15.76 10.84
N LEU A 345 -4.66 -15.39 12.07
CA LEU A 345 -5.77 -16.01 12.80
C LEU A 345 -6.91 -15.03 13.02
N GLU A 346 -8.14 -15.52 12.95
CA GLU A 346 -9.32 -14.75 13.38
C GLU A 346 -9.35 -14.69 14.91
N LEU A 347 -9.03 -13.53 15.48
CA LEU A 347 -8.98 -13.33 16.94
C LEU A 347 -10.29 -12.72 17.47
N LYS A 348 -10.98 -11.96 16.63
CA LYS A 348 -12.34 -11.45 16.88
C LYS A 348 -13.19 -11.71 15.63
N PRO A 349 -14.53 -11.83 15.76
CA PRO A 349 -15.40 -12.04 14.60
C PRO A 349 -15.12 -11.03 13.50
N GLY A 350 -14.71 -11.52 12.32
CA GLY A 350 -14.40 -10.69 11.15
C GLY A 350 -13.05 -9.94 11.20
N GLN A 351 -12.19 -10.19 12.19
CA GLN A 351 -10.88 -9.55 12.33
C GLN A 351 -9.76 -10.60 12.49
N GLN A 352 -8.97 -10.74 11.43
CA GLN A 352 -7.83 -11.64 11.35
C GLN A 352 -6.53 -10.87 11.58
N VAL A 353 -5.60 -11.46 12.33
CA VAL A 353 -4.35 -10.82 12.75
C VAL A 353 -3.22 -11.84 12.77
N ALA A 354 -2.07 -11.47 12.20
CA ALA A 354 -0.84 -12.24 12.28
C ALA A 354 0.09 -11.64 13.34
N CYS A 355 -0.20 -11.87 14.63
CA CYS A 355 0.60 -11.35 15.73
C CYS A 355 0.63 -12.30 16.94
N HIS A 356 1.81 -12.48 17.54
CA HIS A 356 1.94 -13.23 18.80
C HIS A 356 1.44 -12.42 20.01
N HIS A 357 1.52 -11.08 19.96
CA HIS A 357 1.18 -10.18 21.06
C HIS A 357 0.27 -9.02 20.57
N PRO A 358 -0.98 -9.28 20.16
CA PRO A 358 -1.90 -8.24 19.68
C PRO A 358 -2.17 -7.14 20.74
N GLU A 359 -2.54 -5.94 20.31
CA GLU A 359 -2.69 -4.74 21.16
C GLU A 359 -3.88 -4.78 22.11
N ASN A 360 -4.96 -5.44 21.71
CA ASN A 360 -6.29 -5.36 22.32
C ASN A 360 -6.97 -6.74 22.36
N PHE A 361 -6.14 -7.77 22.54
CA PHE A 361 -6.52 -9.16 22.71
C PHE A 361 -5.44 -9.88 23.52
N ALA A 362 -5.75 -11.06 24.05
CA ALA A 362 -4.79 -11.83 24.82
C ALA A 362 -3.59 -12.24 23.97
N ASP A 363 -2.40 -12.23 24.57
CA ASP A 363 -1.19 -12.72 23.94
C ASP A 363 -1.38 -14.19 23.53
N GLN A 364 -0.96 -14.51 22.31
CA GLN A 364 -0.97 -15.86 21.76
C GLN A 364 0.23 -16.68 22.27
N ALA A 365 1.25 -15.99 22.81
CA ALA A 365 2.43 -16.56 23.44
C ALA A 365 2.70 -15.92 24.82
N PRO A 366 1.80 -16.07 25.80
CA PRO A 366 1.85 -15.35 27.07
C PRO A 366 3.02 -15.77 27.98
N GLN A 367 3.73 -16.85 27.67
CA GLN A 367 4.89 -17.32 28.44
C GLN A 367 6.21 -16.68 27.98
N ASP A 368 6.15 -15.89 26.89
CA ASP A 368 7.30 -15.23 26.27
C ASP A 368 7.14 -13.71 26.36
N THR A 369 6.91 -13.19 27.57
CA THR A 369 6.61 -11.77 27.80
C THR A 369 7.84 -10.89 28.03
N VAL A 370 9.05 -11.40 27.76
CA VAL A 370 10.25 -10.57 27.84
C VAL A 370 10.34 -9.71 26.57
N LEU A 371 9.96 -8.43 26.70
CA LEU A 371 10.00 -7.47 25.60
C LEU A 371 11.45 -7.21 25.17
N LEU A 372 11.71 -7.33 23.87
CA LEU A 372 13.02 -7.08 23.26
C LEU A 372 13.48 -5.64 23.44
N THR A 373 12.56 -4.67 23.53
CA THR A 373 12.90 -3.27 23.81
C THR A 373 13.46 -3.12 25.21
N VAL A 374 12.81 -3.71 26.21
CA VAL A 374 13.29 -3.73 27.61
C VAL A 374 14.59 -4.51 27.70
N ALA A 375 14.71 -5.64 27.00
CA ALA A 375 15.96 -6.42 26.98
C ALA A 375 17.11 -5.65 26.32
N LYS A 376 16.83 -4.88 25.26
CA LYS A 376 17.82 -4.05 24.56
C LYS A 376 18.22 -2.83 25.39
N GLU A 377 17.26 -2.14 26.00
CA GLU A 377 17.52 -1.00 26.90
C GLU A 377 18.28 -1.47 28.14
N ALA A 378 17.92 -2.62 28.73
CA ALA A 378 18.67 -3.22 29.83
C ALA A 378 20.10 -3.61 29.40
N ALA A 379 20.28 -4.16 28.20
CA ALA A 379 21.62 -4.48 27.69
C ALA A 379 22.47 -3.23 27.42
N GLU A 380 21.89 -2.14 26.93
CA GLU A 380 22.57 -0.86 26.74
C GLU A 380 22.96 -0.23 28.10
N LEU A 381 22.05 -0.27 29.09
CA LEU A 381 22.35 0.19 30.46
C LEU A 381 23.45 -0.64 31.14
N VAL A 382 23.41 -1.97 30.98
CA VAL A 382 24.46 -2.86 31.50
C VAL A 382 25.79 -2.59 30.79
N ALA A 383 25.80 -2.30 29.49
CA ALA A 383 27.02 -1.92 28.78
C ALA A 383 27.60 -0.60 29.32
N ASP A 384 26.75 0.40 29.58
CA ASP A 384 27.17 1.68 30.17
C ASP A 384 27.66 1.52 31.62
N GLU A 385 26.99 0.71 32.44
CA GLU A 385 27.44 0.37 33.80
C GLU A 385 28.78 -0.38 33.79
N VAL A 386 28.95 -1.37 32.91
CA VAL A 386 30.21 -2.12 32.77
C VAL A 386 31.34 -1.23 32.26
N LEU A 387 31.04 -0.27 31.37
CA LEU A 387 32.00 0.74 30.92
C LEU A 387 32.36 1.71 32.05
N ALA A 388 31.41 2.10 32.89
CA ALA A 388 31.64 2.93 34.07
C ALA A 388 32.48 2.20 35.14
N GLU A 389 32.16 0.95 35.44
CA GLU A 389 32.90 0.10 36.38
C GLU A 389 34.32 -0.20 35.87
N SER A 390 34.48 -0.37 34.56
CA SER A 390 35.80 -0.50 33.90
C SER A 390 36.60 0.79 34.00
N ALA A 391 35.96 1.96 33.88
CA ALA A 391 36.61 3.26 34.03
C ALA A 391 37.02 3.53 35.49
N GLU A 392 36.18 3.18 36.47
CA GLU A 392 36.50 3.26 37.90
C GLU A 392 37.65 2.31 38.28
N THR A 393 37.62 1.07 37.78
CA THR A 393 38.70 0.09 37.98
C THR A 393 40.00 0.59 37.35
N SER A 394 39.94 1.16 36.14
CA SER A 394 41.11 1.75 35.47
C SER A 394 41.66 2.96 36.22
N ALA A 395 40.79 3.80 36.80
CA ALA A 395 41.20 4.93 37.63
C ALA A 395 41.82 4.49 38.96
N ALA A 396 41.27 3.45 39.60
CA ALA A 396 41.81 2.88 40.84
C ALA A 396 43.19 2.22 40.62
N VAL A 397 43.39 1.54 39.48
CA VAL A 397 44.69 0.98 39.09
C VAL A 397 45.69 2.09 38.76
N ALA A 398 45.29 3.15 38.07
CA ALA A 398 46.15 4.30 37.79
C ALA A 398 46.59 5.02 39.09
N ALA A 399 45.71 5.14 40.08
CA ALA A 399 46.03 5.71 41.39
C ALA A 399 47.03 4.86 42.19
N GLN A 400 47.00 3.52 42.06
CA GLN A 400 47.97 2.64 42.70
C GLN A 400 49.36 2.65 42.02
N VAL A 401 49.43 2.98 40.73
CA VAL A 401 50.70 3.07 39.97
C VAL A 401 51.40 4.42 40.20
N GLY A 402 50.67 5.48 40.53
CA GLY A 402 51.22 6.81 40.83
C GLY A 402 52.01 6.92 42.14
N ASP A 403 51.90 5.95 43.05
CA ASP A 403 52.53 5.99 44.39
C ASP A 403 53.87 5.24 44.45
N ARG A 404 54.47 4.87 43.30
CA ARG A 404 55.68 4.02 43.23
C ARG A 404 56.86 4.54 42.41
N SER A 405 56.93 5.82 42.05
CA SER A 405 58.10 6.33 41.34
C SER A 405 58.57 7.69 41.86
N GLY A 406 59.43 7.65 42.88
CA GLY A 406 60.31 8.74 43.27
C GLY A 406 61.71 8.21 43.54
N GLU A 407 62.55 8.13 42.51
CA GLU A 407 64.03 8.17 42.60
C GLU A 407 64.65 8.33 41.19
N GLU A 408 65.38 9.43 41.00
CA GLU A 408 66.27 9.79 39.86
C GLU A 408 67.69 9.18 40.07
N PRO A 409 68.72 9.40 39.21
CA PRO A 409 68.80 9.91 37.82
C PRO A 409 69.79 9.11 36.90
N GLY A 410 69.99 9.54 35.64
CA GLY A 410 71.21 9.19 34.87
C GLY A 410 71.24 9.36 33.34
N ASP A 411 71.57 10.58 32.90
CA ASP A 411 72.37 11.05 31.74
C ASP A 411 72.55 10.27 30.40
N SER A 412 72.57 11.08 29.33
CA SER A 412 73.15 10.92 27.97
C SER A 412 72.42 9.98 26.98
N GLY A 413 72.20 10.30 25.70
CA GLY A 413 72.54 11.43 24.86
C GLY A 413 72.28 11.08 23.37
N ALA A 414 71.76 12.06 22.64
CA ALA A 414 71.95 12.36 21.21
C ALA A 414 71.28 11.55 20.06
N ALA A 415 70.70 12.37 19.16
CA ALA A 415 70.62 12.32 17.69
C ALA A 415 69.34 11.70 17.09
N LYS A 416 68.38 12.52 16.63
CA LYS A 416 68.26 13.20 15.29
C LYS A 416 68.01 12.20 14.15
N ASP A 417 67.19 12.45 13.15
CA ASP A 417 66.12 13.41 12.82
C ASP A 417 65.62 12.97 11.43
N SER A 418 64.37 13.31 11.12
CA SER A 418 63.82 13.51 9.77
C SER A 418 63.76 12.32 8.80
N GLY A 419 62.52 11.87 8.57
CA GLY A 419 62.14 11.33 7.28
C GLY A 419 61.82 12.43 6.26
N ALA A 420 61.45 11.94 5.08
CA ALA A 420 60.49 12.50 4.12
C ALA A 420 61.05 12.91 2.74
N SER A 421 60.61 12.11 1.76
CA SER A 421 59.94 12.55 0.52
C SER A 421 60.74 13.16 -0.62
N LYS A 422 60.77 12.44 -1.76
CA LYS A 422 60.18 12.85 -3.06
C LYS A 422 60.46 11.79 -4.13
N GLU A 423 59.43 11.10 -4.61
CA GLU A 423 58.81 11.25 -5.95
C GLU A 423 57.58 10.34 -6.07
#